data_AF-A0A354M396-F1
#
_entry.id   AF-A0A354M396-F1
#
_cell.length_a   1.000
_cell.length_b   1.000
_cell.length_c   1.000
_cell.angle_alpha   90.00
_cell.angle_beta   90.00
_cell.angle_gamma   90.00
#
_symmetry.space_group_name_H-M   'P 1'
#
loop_
_entity.id
_entity.type
_entity.pdbx_description
1 polymer ?
#
loop_
_entity_poly.entity_id
_entity_poly.type
_entity_poly.pdbx_seq_one_letter_code
_entity_poly.pdbx_strand_id
1 'polypeptide(L)'
;MRVKNIVCILISLFIIVQVSQGQNREKGNNEPFCSDTAILFRFVPKRLMFYSPYNGNEKAISQAMKLLRMHRKAIVSGDAVIRIQGFCQSYPTEKENMAAAK
;
A
#
# COMPACT_ATOMS: atom_id res chain seq x y z
N MET A 1 -55.61 26.76 -12.23
CA MET A 1 -54.22 26.92 -12.73
C MET A 1 -53.19 27.37 -11.68
N ARG A 2 -53.48 27.44 -10.36
CA ARG A 2 -52.51 27.92 -9.34
C ARG A 2 -51.71 26.83 -8.62
N VAL A 3 -52.30 25.66 -8.36
CA VAL A 3 -51.64 24.60 -7.55
C VAL A 3 -50.57 23.85 -8.34
N LYS A 4 -50.83 23.57 -9.62
CA LYS A 4 -49.91 22.83 -10.51
C LYS A 4 -48.59 23.58 -10.71
N ASN A 5 -48.62 24.90 -10.80
CA ASN A 5 -47.43 25.74 -10.94
C ASN A 5 -46.60 25.78 -9.64
N ILE A 6 -47.25 25.79 -8.47
CA ILE A 6 -46.56 25.76 -7.18
C ILE A 6 -45.89 24.39 -6.96
N VAL A 7 -46.57 23.30 -7.31
CA VAL A 7 -45.98 21.94 -7.22
C VAL A 7 -44.78 21.81 -8.15
N CYS A 8 -44.83 22.33 -9.37
CA CYS A 8 -43.67 22.33 -10.27
C CYS A 8 -42.50 23.15 -9.71
N ILE A 9 -42.75 24.32 -9.11
CA ILE A 9 -41.69 25.15 -8.51
C ILE A 9 -41.03 24.41 -7.32
N LEU A 10 -41.81 23.75 -6.48
CA LEU A 10 -41.29 22.98 -5.34
C LEU A 10 -40.44 21.77 -5.79
N ILE A 11 -40.85 21.07 -6.85
CA ILE A 11 -40.08 19.97 -7.44
C ILE A 11 -38.76 20.49 -8.03
N SER A 12 -38.79 21.61 -8.76
CA SER A 12 -37.57 22.21 -9.33
C SER A 12 -36.59 22.66 -8.25
N LEU A 13 -37.06 23.24 -7.14
CA LEU A 13 -36.21 23.61 -6.00
C LEU A 13 -35.58 22.39 -5.32
N PHE A 14 -36.31 21.28 -5.20
CA PHE A 14 -35.80 20.06 -4.59
C PHE A 14 -34.66 19.41 -5.42
N ILE A 15 -34.75 19.46 -6.76
CA ILE A 15 -33.70 18.97 -7.67
C ILE A 15 -32.39 19.78 -7.52
N ILE A 16 -32.48 21.10 -7.38
CA ILE A 16 -31.30 21.97 -7.25
C ILE A 16 -30.53 21.68 -5.95
N VAL A 17 -31.23 21.42 -4.83
CA VAL A 17 -30.60 21.11 -3.55
C VAL A 17 -29.82 19.77 -3.60
N GLN A 18 -30.35 18.76 -4.30
CA GLN A 18 -29.66 17.47 -4.47
C GLN A 18 -28.39 17.62 -5.34
N VAL A 19 -28.40 18.49 -6.35
CA VAL A 19 -27.24 18.76 -7.20
C VAL A 19 -26.13 19.49 -6.43
N SER A 20 -26.48 20.42 -5.53
CA SER A 20 -25.49 21.14 -4.72
C SER A 20 -24.83 20.29 -3.61
N GLN A 21 -25.50 19.22 -3.14
CA GLN A 21 -24.94 18.32 -2.12
C GLN A 21 -24.22 17.08 -2.69
N GLY A 22 -24.28 16.85 -4.00
CA GLY A 22 -23.78 15.63 -4.65
C GLY A 22 -22.32 15.65 -5.16
N GLN A 23 -21.60 16.78 -5.09
CA GLN A 23 -20.28 16.92 -5.74
C GLN A 23 -19.23 17.66 -4.91
N ASN A 24 -19.06 17.27 -3.65
CA ASN A 24 -17.79 17.46 -2.93
C ASN A 24 -17.31 16.14 -2.34
N ARG A 25 -17.17 15.13 -3.20
CA ARG A 25 -16.16 14.11 -2.96
C ARG A 25 -14.92 14.60 -3.67
N GLU A 26 -13.97 15.08 -2.90
CA GLU A 26 -12.61 15.30 -3.37
C GLU A 26 -12.20 14.07 -4.17
N LYS A 27 -12.00 14.29 -5.47
CA LYS A 27 -11.48 13.31 -6.39
C LYS A 27 -10.04 13.10 -5.94
N GLY A 28 -9.84 12.19 -4.98
CA GLY A 28 -8.54 11.79 -4.50
C GLY A 28 -7.66 11.58 -5.72
N ASN A 29 -6.57 12.34 -5.80
CA ASN A 29 -5.64 12.27 -6.90
C ASN A 29 -5.39 10.79 -7.15
N ASN A 30 -5.68 10.32 -8.37
CA ASN A 30 -5.20 9.01 -8.81
C ASN A 30 -3.68 9.17 -8.97
N GLU A 31 -2.97 9.31 -7.85
CA GLU A 31 -1.57 9.03 -7.73
C GLU A 31 -1.40 7.64 -8.35
N PRO A 32 -0.56 7.50 -9.38
CA PRO A 32 -0.28 6.18 -9.95
C PRO A 32 0.09 5.30 -8.77
N PHE A 33 -0.58 4.15 -8.63
CA PHE A 33 -0.20 3.13 -7.67
C PHE A 33 1.32 3.00 -7.76
N CYS A 34 2.00 3.38 -6.67
CA CYS A 34 3.43 3.24 -6.53
C CYS A 34 3.74 1.81 -6.96
N SER A 35 4.53 1.62 -8.02
CA SER A 35 4.91 0.29 -8.45
C SER A 35 5.47 -0.43 -7.23
N ASP A 36 4.84 -1.53 -6.80
CA ASP A 36 5.24 -2.28 -5.62
C ASP A 36 6.75 -2.47 -5.64
N THR A 37 7.46 -1.77 -4.74
CA THR A 37 8.91 -1.85 -4.70
C THR A 37 9.30 -3.07 -3.88
N ALA A 38 9.51 -4.20 -4.55
CA ALA A 38 10.03 -5.40 -3.92
C ALA A 38 11.55 -5.31 -3.78
N ILE A 39 12.05 -5.53 -2.55
CA ILE A 39 13.47 -5.63 -2.25
C ILE A 39 13.77 -7.04 -1.78
N LEU A 40 14.74 -7.70 -2.41
CA LEU A 40 15.10 -9.08 -2.11
C LEU A 40 16.35 -9.15 -1.22
N PHE A 41 16.20 -9.72 -0.02
CA PHE A 41 17.31 -10.10 0.85
C PHE A 41 17.58 -11.59 0.71
N ARG A 42 18.84 -11.98 0.56
CA ARG A 42 19.23 -13.38 0.36
C ARG A 42 19.99 -13.89 1.56
N PHE A 43 19.43 -14.89 2.21
CA PHE A 43 20.06 -15.60 3.31
C PHE A 43 21.11 -16.57 2.78
N VAL A 44 22.18 -16.74 3.56
CA VAL A 44 23.18 -17.78 3.31
C VAL A 44 22.53 -19.13 3.60
N PRO A 45 22.55 -20.08 2.65
CA PRO A 45 21.93 -21.38 2.81
C PRO A 45 22.34 -22.05 4.12
N LYS A 46 21.34 -22.51 4.89
CA LYS A 46 21.50 -23.23 6.16
C LYS A 46 22.18 -22.45 7.30
N ARG A 47 22.38 -21.12 7.18
CA ARG A 47 23.02 -20.31 8.24
C ARG A 47 22.08 -19.32 8.94
N LEU A 48 20.82 -19.23 8.48
CA LEU A 48 19.80 -18.31 9.02
C LEU A 48 20.29 -16.86 9.18
N MET A 49 21.23 -16.45 8.33
CA MET A 49 21.82 -15.10 8.34
C MET A 49 21.96 -14.59 6.92
N PHE A 50 21.90 -13.29 6.77
CA PHE A 50 22.35 -12.59 5.57
C PHE A 50 23.33 -11.50 6.01
N TYR A 51 24.27 -11.15 5.13
CA TYR A 51 25.23 -10.08 5.39
C TYR A 51 25.58 -9.37 4.09
N SER A 52 26.14 -8.16 4.20
CA SER A 52 26.77 -7.48 3.07
C SER A 52 28.23 -7.94 2.98
N PRO A 53 28.75 -8.35 1.81
CA PRO A 53 28.18 -8.18 0.47
C PRO A 53 27.48 -9.43 -0.12
N TYR A 54 27.04 -10.40 0.69
CA TYR A 54 26.51 -11.66 0.17
C TYR A 54 25.34 -11.45 -0.82
N ASN A 55 25.52 -11.95 -2.05
CA ASN A 55 24.48 -12.14 -3.06
C ASN A 55 23.56 -10.92 -3.30
N GLY A 56 24.16 -9.73 -3.39
CA GLY A 56 23.44 -8.48 -3.69
C GLY A 56 22.80 -7.78 -2.49
N ASN A 57 23.01 -8.30 -1.27
CA ASN A 57 22.44 -7.70 -0.06
C ASN A 57 22.92 -6.27 0.21
N GLU A 58 24.10 -5.86 -0.26
CA GLU A 58 24.55 -4.47 -0.14
C GLU A 58 23.57 -3.50 -0.82
N LYS A 59 23.21 -3.78 -2.08
CA LYS A 59 22.25 -3.00 -2.85
C LYS A 59 20.87 -3.05 -2.21
N ALA A 60 20.43 -4.23 -1.76
CA ALA A 60 19.15 -4.41 -1.08
C ALA A 60 19.06 -3.56 0.20
N ILE A 61 20.11 -3.57 1.03
CA ILE A 61 20.21 -2.75 2.25
C ILE A 61 20.12 -1.26 1.89
N SER A 62 20.90 -0.81 0.90
CA SER A 62 20.89 0.60 0.47
C SER A 62 19.51 1.05 -0.02
N GLN A 63 18.85 0.23 -0.85
CA GLN A 63 17.49 0.51 -1.33
C GLN A 63 16.47 0.54 -0.20
N ALA A 64 16.53 -0.43 0.73
CA ALA A 64 15.61 -0.48 1.86
C ALA A 64 15.78 0.74 2.76
N MET A 65 17.03 1.10 3.09
CA MET A 65 17.33 2.29 3.89
C MET A 65 16.83 3.58 3.23
N LYS A 66 16.93 3.70 1.90
CA LYS A 66 16.39 4.84 1.16
C LYS A 66 14.87 4.94 1.29
N LEU A 67 14.14 3.84 1.05
CA LEU A 67 12.67 3.83 1.13
C LEU A 67 12.17 4.05 2.56
N LEU A 68 12.79 3.40 3.55
CA LEU A 68 12.44 3.59 4.96
C LEU A 68 12.58 5.04 5.41
N ARG A 69 13.63 5.73 4.95
CA ARG A 69 13.84 7.16 5.24
C ARG A 69 12.80 8.02 4.53
N MET A 70 12.52 7.74 3.25
CA MET A 70 11.56 8.49 2.44
C MET A 70 10.14 8.43 3.01
N HIS A 71 9.73 7.26 3.50
CA HIS A 71 8.36 7.01 3.98
C HIS A 71 8.25 6.95 5.51
N ARG A 72 9.28 7.38 6.26
CA ARG A 72 9.35 7.26 7.73
C ARG A 72 8.11 7.80 8.43
N LYS A 73 7.63 8.99 8.04
CA LYS A 73 6.47 9.62 8.68
C LYS A 73 5.22 8.75 8.56
N ALA A 74 4.89 8.31 7.34
CA ALA A 74 3.73 7.46 7.06
C ALA A 74 3.81 6.09 7.76
N ILE A 75 5.01 5.50 7.85
CA ILE A 75 5.22 4.25 8.59
C ILE A 75 4.96 4.44 10.08
N VAL A 76 5.47 5.54 10.67
CA VAL A 76 5.33 5.82 12.11
C VAL A 76 3.90 6.23 12.48
N SER A 77 3.17 6.95 11.61
CA SER A 77 1.76 7.28 11.83
C SER A 77 0.80 6.11 11.60
N GLY A 78 1.26 5.03 10.95
CA GLY A 78 0.43 3.88 10.59
C GLY A 78 -0.26 3.99 9.23
N ASP A 79 -0.03 5.08 8.49
CA ASP A 79 -0.60 5.31 7.16
C ASP A 79 0.07 4.45 6.07
N ALA A 80 1.22 3.85 6.36
CA ALA A 80 1.91 2.90 5.50
C ALA A 80 2.42 1.68 6.27
N VAL A 81 2.33 0.50 5.65
CA VAL A 81 2.79 -0.78 6.24
C VAL A 81 3.88 -1.41 5.38
N ILE A 82 4.80 -2.13 6.03
CA ILE A 82 5.84 -2.92 5.36
C ILE A 82 5.41 -4.38 5.40
N ARG A 83 5.33 -5.02 4.23
CA ARG A 83 5.06 -6.46 4.12
C ARG A 83 6.38 -7.22 3.96
N ILE A 84 6.60 -8.21 4.82
CA ILE A 84 7.77 -9.10 4.76
C ILE A 84 7.28 -10.50 4.36
N GLN A 85 7.97 -11.12 3.41
CA GLN A 85 7.69 -12.49 2.97
C GLN A 85 8.99 -13.28 2.94
N GLY A 86 8.99 -14.44 3.60
CA GLY A 86 10.11 -15.39 3.62
C GLY A 86 9.88 -16.55 2.65
N PHE A 87 10.95 -16.99 1.99
CA PHE A 87 10.95 -18.18 1.14
C PHE A 87 12.21 -19.01 1.43
N CYS A 88 12.07 -20.34 1.55
CA CYS A 88 13.22 -21.22 1.79
C CYS A 88 13.05 -22.56 1.05
N GLN A 89 14.15 -23.01 0.44
CA GLN A 89 14.30 -24.36 -0.13
C GLN A 89 15.69 -24.93 0.19
N SER A 90 16.34 -24.43 1.25
CA SER A 90 17.71 -24.82 1.61
C SER A 90 17.80 -26.09 2.46
N TYR A 91 16.66 -26.56 2.99
CA TYR A 91 16.58 -27.71 3.87
C TYR A 91 15.87 -28.90 3.19
N PRO A 92 16.14 -30.15 3.62
CA PRO A 92 15.55 -31.34 3.02
C PRO A 92 14.03 -31.45 3.15
N THR A 93 13.44 -30.89 4.22
CA THR A 93 12.00 -31.02 4.48
C THR A 93 11.26 -29.69 4.36
N GLU A 94 9.99 -29.75 3.97
CA GLU A 94 9.09 -28.58 3.98
C GLU A 94 9.00 -27.95 5.37
N LYS A 95 8.90 -28.76 6.43
CA LYS A 95 8.83 -28.29 7.81
C LYS A 95 10.05 -27.44 8.20
N GLU A 96 11.26 -27.88 7.84
CA GLU A 96 12.48 -27.11 8.10
C GLU A 96 12.55 -25.83 7.26
N ASN A 97 12.12 -25.90 6.00
CA ASN A 97 12.06 -24.73 5.13
C ASN A 97 11.06 -23.69 5.63
N MET A 98 9.88 -24.11 6.09
CA MET A 98 8.87 -23.23 6.68
C MET A 98 9.37 -22.61 7.99
N ALA A 99 10.08 -23.38 8.84
CA ALA A 99 10.68 -22.85 10.06
C ALA A 99 11.79 -21.81 9.78
N ALA A 100 12.46 -21.93 8.64
CA ALA A 100 13.49 -20.99 8.19
C ALA A 100 12.93 -19.76 7.46
N ALA A 101 11.79 -19.91 6.76
CA ALA A 101 11.08 -18.83 6.08
C ALA A 101 10.22 -18.04 7.07
N LYS A 102 10.85 -17.13 7.81
CA LYS A 102 10.18 -16.23 8.77
C LYS A 102 9.72 -14.93 8.13
#